data_AF-A0A941N3H7-F1
#
_entry.id   AF-A0A941N3H7-F1
#
_cell.length_a   1.000
_cell.length_b   1.000
_cell.length_c   1.000
_cell.angle_alpha   90.00
_cell.angle_beta   90.00
_cell.angle_gamma   90.00
#
_symmetry.space_group_name_H-M   'P 1'
#
loop_
_entity.id
_entity.type
_entity.pdbx_description
1 polymer ?
#
loop_
_entity_poly.entity_id
_entity_poly.type
_entity_poly.pdbx_seq_one_letter_code
_entity_poly.pdbx_strand_id
1 'polypeptide(L)'
;MNPPPTSNRRGLVAYIAPFALYLGITMLESKGWLGIAHEYEILCTAKGIVVALLLWCFRGEYPAWSSRGLGLAVMAGIVGFVVWIGLDWLQTALPGFQAVIDSVMQGGRAGYDPFADPESRMLRLTFVGVRIAEMAAIVPVMEELFWRGFLARYLLADDFRKAPQGVFTPFSFAVVTLAFASVHPEVLAAIGWGALINLIFRRTANLWACVVMHATTNAVLAAYILATGHWRLW
;
A
#
# COMPACT_ATOMS: atom_id res chain seq x y z
N MET A 1 -9.81 -34.77 4.62
CA MET A 1 -8.79 -34.59 5.69
C MET A 1 -8.52 -33.11 5.82
N ASN A 2 -8.69 -32.53 7.01
CA ASN A 2 -8.26 -31.15 7.26
C ASN A 2 -6.73 -31.11 7.18
N PRO A 3 -6.12 -30.15 6.48
CA PRO A 3 -4.67 -30.03 6.45
C PRO A 3 -4.12 -29.80 7.86
N PRO A 4 -2.89 -30.24 8.17
CA PRO A 4 -2.30 -30.12 9.49
C PRO A 4 -2.21 -28.64 9.92
N PRO A 5 -2.23 -28.34 11.23
CA PRO A 5 -2.26 -26.98 11.79
C PRO A 5 -1.07 -26.08 11.36
N THR A 6 -0.02 -26.66 10.77
CA THR A 6 1.13 -25.96 10.21
C THR A 6 0.83 -25.23 8.90
N SER A 7 -0.13 -25.69 8.09
CA SER A 7 -0.46 -25.05 6.81
C SER A 7 -1.11 -23.68 7.00
N ASN A 8 -1.86 -23.49 8.08
CA ASN A 8 -2.48 -22.20 8.38
C ASN A 8 -1.45 -21.17 8.87
N ARG A 9 -0.46 -21.58 9.67
CA ARG A 9 0.58 -20.67 10.21
C ARG A 9 1.48 -20.09 9.11
N ARG A 10 2.03 -20.93 8.24
CA ARG A 10 2.87 -20.45 7.12
C ARG A 10 2.10 -19.48 6.25
N GLY A 11 0.84 -19.81 6.01
CA GLY A 11 -0.04 -19.01 5.22
C GLY A 11 -0.46 -17.68 5.84
N LEU A 12 -0.53 -17.57 7.18
CA LEU A 12 -0.72 -16.31 7.89
C LEU A 12 0.52 -15.42 7.76
N VAL A 13 1.70 -16.00 8.01
CA VAL A 13 2.98 -15.29 7.91
C VAL A 13 3.19 -14.73 6.50
N ALA A 14 2.86 -15.49 5.47
CA ALA A 14 3.00 -15.08 4.07
C ALA A 14 2.20 -13.80 3.71
N TYR A 15 1.09 -13.54 4.38
CA TYR A 15 0.18 -12.42 4.11
C TYR A 15 0.39 -11.24 5.06
N ILE A 16 0.89 -11.50 6.28
CA ILE A 16 1.07 -10.49 7.32
C ILE A 16 2.50 -9.96 7.34
N ALA A 17 3.50 -10.83 7.27
CA ALA A 17 4.89 -10.46 7.54
C ALA A 17 5.46 -9.43 6.55
N PRO A 18 5.22 -9.50 5.22
CA PRO A 18 5.66 -8.46 4.30
C PRO A 18 5.16 -7.06 4.70
N PHE A 19 3.85 -6.93 4.95
CA PHE A 19 3.23 -5.67 5.34
C PHE A 19 3.71 -5.17 6.70
N ALA A 20 3.70 -6.04 7.71
CA ALA A 20 4.13 -5.70 9.06
C ALA A 20 5.62 -5.26 9.11
N LEU A 21 6.48 -5.92 8.33
CA LEU A 21 7.89 -5.56 8.23
C LEU A 21 8.08 -4.20 7.55
N TYR A 22 7.39 -3.96 6.43
CA TYR A 22 7.45 -2.68 5.73
C TYR A 22 6.97 -1.53 6.61
N LEU A 23 5.83 -1.71 7.29
CA LEU A 23 5.28 -0.72 8.20
C LEU A 23 6.22 -0.49 9.39
N GLY A 24 6.76 -1.56 9.99
CA GLY A 24 7.70 -1.48 11.09
C GLY A 24 8.97 -0.68 10.74
N ILE A 25 9.59 -0.96 9.59
CA ILE A 25 10.76 -0.20 9.12
C ILE A 25 10.38 1.27 8.88
N THR A 26 9.24 1.53 8.25
CA THR A 26 8.75 2.90 7.98
C THR A 26 8.47 3.69 9.26
N MET A 27 7.99 3.04 10.32
CA MET A 27 7.80 3.68 11.63
C MET A 27 9.12 3.97 12.37
N LEU A 28 10.12 3.08 12.23
CA LEU A 28 11.45 3.30 12.80
C LEU A 28 12.18 4.45 12.09
N GLU A 29 11.98 4.53 10.77
CA GLU A 29 12.43 5.61 9.90
C GLU A 29 11.82 6.96 10.32
N SER A 30 10.48 7.05 10.44
CA SER A 30 9.81 8.32 10.76
C SER A 30 10.17 8.89 12.14
N LYS A 31 10.51 8.03 13.10
CA LYS A 31 10.95 8.45 14.45
C LYS A 31 12.43 8.83 14.54
N GLY A 32 13.18 8.69 13.45
CA GLY A 32 14.63 8.93 13.44
C GLY A 32 15.43 7.95 14.31
N TRP A 33 14.80 6.86 14.80
CA TRP A 33 15.43 5.91 15.71
C TRP A 33 16.55 5.11 15.06
N LEU A 34 16.54 5.01 13.73
CA LEU A 34 17.60 4.37 12.97
C LEU A 34 18.86 5.25 12.90
N GLY A 35 18.77 6.56 13.17
CA GLY A 35 19.91 7.49 13.06
C GLY A 35 20.40 7.72 11.64
N ILE A 36 19.65 7.27 10.63
CA ILE A 36 20.04 7.26 9.21
C ILE A 36 19.38 8.42 8.44
N ALA A 37 19.29 9.60 9.05
CA ALA A 37 18.65 10.77 8.42
C ALA A 37 19.31 11.16 7.07
N HIS A 38 20.57 10.75 6.85
CA HIS A 38 21.34 11.03 5.63
C HIS A 38 21.40 9.87 4.63
N GLU A 39 20.78 8.71 4.88
CA GLU A 39 20.76 7.58 3.92
C GLU A 39 19.34 7.08 3.60
N TYR A 40 18.38 8.01 3.50
CA TYR A 40 16.99 7.72 3.13
C TYR A 40 16.89 6.83 1.88
N GLU A 41 17.72 7.10 0.86
CA GLU A 41 17.75 6.32 -0.37
C GLU A 41 18.15 4.85 -0.16
N ILE A 42 19.16 4.62 0.68
CA ILE A 42 19.66 3.27 1.00
C ILE A 42 18.60 2.51 1.81
N LEU A 43 18.02 3.16 2.82
CA LEU A 43 17.00 2.55 3.66
C LEU A 43 15.74 2.18 2.86
N CYS A 44 15.24 3.08 2.00
CA CYS A 44 14.12 2.80 1.11
C CYS A 44 14.42 1.61 0.19
N THR A 45 15.60 1.63 -0.45
CA THR A 45 16.01 0.55 -1.35
C THR A 45 16.12 -0.79 -0.63
N ALA A 46 16.78 -0.82 0.53
CA ALA A 46 16.94 -2.03 1.33
C ALA A 46 15.59 -2.58 1.81
N LYS A 47 14.69 -1.71 2.30
CA LYS A 47 13.33 -2.06 2.70
C LYS A 47 12.57 -2.72 1.56
N GLY A 48 12.58 -2.12 0.37
CA GLY A 48 11.95 -2.67 -0.84
C GLY A 48 12.50 -4.06 -1.19
N ILE A 49 13.83 -4.22 -1.20
CA ILE A 49 14.49 -5.51 -1.50
C ILE A 49 14.09 -6.59 -0.49
N VAL A 50 14.14 -6.28 0.81
CA VAL A 50 13.79 -7.25 1.87
C VAL A 50 12.35 -7.72 1.73
N VAL A 51 11.42 -6.80 1.46
CA VAL A 51 10.01 -7.16 1.24
C VAL A 51 9.83 -7.96 -0.04
N ALA A 52 10.48 -7.59 -1.15
CA ALA A 52 10.42 -8.34 -2.41
C ALA A 52 10.94 -9.77 -2.25
N LEU A 53 12.05 -9.96 -1.53
CA LEU A 53 12.59 -11.28 -1.21
C LEU A 53 11.60 -12.11 -0.36
N LEU A 54 10.96 -11.47 0.62
CA LEU A 54 9.96 -12.14 1.46
C LEU A 54 8.74 -12.58 0.65
N LEU A 55 8.22 -11.71 -0.21
CA LEU A 55 7.14 -12.04 -1.17
C LEU A 55 7.55 -13.19 -2.08
N TRP A 56 8.77 -13.18 -2.60
CA TRP A 56 9.28 -14.24 -3.47
C TRP A 56 9.40 -15.60 -2.75
N CYS A 57 9.88 -15.60 -1.51
CA CYS A 57 9.99 -16.81 -0.67
C CYS A 57 8.62 -17.43 -0.37
N PHE A 58 7.58 -16.59 -0.21
CA PHE A 58 6.21 -17.03 0.05
C PHE A 58 5.33 -17.14 -1.20
N ARG A 59 5.86 -16.98 -2.42
CA ARG A 59 5.07 -16.93 -3.67
C ARG A 59 4.13 -18.12 -3.88
N GLY A 60 4.46 -19.30 -3.33
CA GLY A 60 3.61 -20.50 -3.40
C GLY A 60 2.37 -20.47 -2.51
N GLU A 61 2.28 -19.51 -1.58
CA GLU A 61 1.13 -19.33 -0.67
C GLU A 61 0.03 -18.44 -1.25
N TYR A 62 0.32 -17.75 -2.36
CA TYR A 62 -0.57 -16.76 -2.96
C TYR A 62 -1.53 -17.37 -3.99
N PRO A 63 -2.68 -16.72 -4.27
CA PRO A 63 -3.64 -17.24 -5.23
C PRO A 63 -3.01 -17.31 -6.63
N ALA A 64 -3.40 -18.29 -7.43
CA ALA A 64 -2.97 -18.35 -8.84
C ALA A 64 -3.34 -17.06 -9.57
N TRP A 65 -2.50 -16.67 -10.54
CA TRP A 65 -2.73 -15.50 -11.37
C TRP A 65 -4.08 -15.56 -12.08
N SER A 66 -4.76 -14.41 -12.19
CA SER A 66 -6.03 -14.28 -12.90
C SER A 66 -6.13 -12.92 -13.58
N SER A 67 -6.45 -12.93 -14.88
CA SER A 67 -6.68 -11.73 -15.68
C SER A 67 -8.10 -11.15 -15.55
N ARG A 68 -8.96 -11.79 -14.75
CA ARG A 68 -10.36 -11.36 -14.58
C ARG A 68 -10.43 -9.93 -14.03
N GLY A 69 -11.07 -9.04 -14.78
CA GLY A 69 -11.34 -7.68 -14.31
C GLY A 69 -10.14 -6.72 -14.36
N LEU A 70 -9.01 -7.08 -14.97
CA LEU A 70 -7.83 -6.20 -15.02
C LEU A 70 -8.08 -4.89 -15.78
N GLY A 71 -8.86 -4.91 -16.87
CA GLY A 71 -9.23 -3.67 -17.57
C GLY A 71 -10.03 -2.72 -16.69
N LEU A 72 -10.98 -3.24 -15.91
CA LEU A 72 -11.72 -2.47 -14.91
C LEU A 72 -10.79 -1.96 -13.81
N ALA A 73 -9.83 -2.78 -13.36
CA ALA A 73 -8.86 -2.38 -12.36
C ALA A 73 -7.98 -1.21 -12.81
N VAL A 74 -7.49 -1.21 -14.05
CA VAL A 74 -6.70 -0.09 -14.60
C VAL A 74 -7.53 1.19 -14.63
N MET A 75 -8.76 1.14 -15.16
CA MET A 75 -9.65 2.31 -15.17
C MET A 75 -9.95 2.80 -13.74
N ALA A 76 -10.25 1.88 -12.82
CA ALA A 76 -10.51 2.20 -11.43
C ALA A 76 -9.26 2.75 -10.72
N GLY A 77 -8.05 2.36 -11.13
CA GLY A 77 -6.80 2.87 -10.60
C GLY A 77 -6.56 4.32 -10.99
N ILE A 78 -6.88 4.68 -12.24
CA ILE A 78 -6.85 6.07 -12.72
C ILE A 78 -7.90 6.92 -11.98
N VAL A 79 -9.14 6.42 -11.86
CA VAL A 79 -10.18 7.09 -11.06
C VAL A 79 -9.75 7.22 -9.60
N GLY A 80 -9.13 6.18 -9.04
CA GLY A 80 -8.60 6.15 -7.69
C GLY A 80 -7.55 7.23 -7.46
N PHE A 81 -6.66 7.47 -8.43
CA PHE A 81 -5.71 8.59 -8.36
C PHE A 81 -6.43 9.95 -8.30
N VAL A 82 -7.44 10.17 -9.14
CA VAL A 82 -8.22 11.43 -9.14
C VAL A 82 -8.95 11.62 -7.80
N VAL A 83 -9.57 10.56 -7.28
CA VAL A 83 -10.22 10.55 -5.97
C VAL A 83 -9.21 10.87 -4.87
N TRP A 84 -8.03 10.27 -4.93
CA TRP A 84 -6.98 10.48 -3.94
C TRP A 84 -6.56 11.95 -3.88
N ILE A 85 -6.14 12.53 -5.01
CA ILE A 85 -5.69 13.93 -5.08
C ILE A 85 -6.83 14.90 -4.71
N GLY A 86 -8.05 14.65 -5.17
CA GLY A 86 -9.19 15.51 -4.86
C GLY A 86 -9.54 15.54 -3.37
N LEU A 87 -9.54 14.38 -2.71
CA LEU A 87 -9.85 14.28 -1.28
C LEU A 87 -8.70 14.74 -0.39
N ASP A 88 -7.46 14.51 -0.81
CA ASP A 88 -6.27 15.06 -0.16
C ASP A 88 -6.27 16.59 -0.25
N TRP A 89 -6.58 17.18 -1.41
CA TRP A 89 -6.76 18.61 -1.55
C TRP A 89 -7.87 19.14 -0.62
N LEU A 90 -9.02 18.46 -0.58
CA LEU A 90 -10.11 18.82 0.34
C LEU A 90 -9.65 18.76 1.81
N GLN A 91 -8.92 17.71 2.20
CA GLN A 91 -8.35 17.58 3.55
C GLN A 91 -7.47 18.78 3.89
N THR A 92 -6.57 19.18 2.99
CA THR A 92 -5.67 20.32 3.21
C THR A 92 -6.40 21.67 3.21
N ALA A 93 -7.55 21.78 2.53
CA ALA A 93 -8.36 22.99 2.50
C ALA A 93 -9.21 23.18 3.77
N LEU A 94 -9.43 22.13 4.58
CA LEU A 94 -10.21 22.21 5.82
C LEU A 94 -9.35 22.81 6.96
N PRO A 95 -9.70 24.00 7.49
CA PRO A 95 -8.91 24.64 8.53
C PRO A 95 -8.80 23.78 9.79
N GLY A 96 -7.57 23.58 10.27
CA GLY A 96 -7.28 22.82 11.50
C GLY A 96 -7.34 21.29 11.36
N PHE A 97 -7.80 20.75 10.23
CA PHE A 97 -7.90 19.29 10.05
C PHE A 97 -6.52 18.63 10.03
N GLN A 98 -5.58 19.18 9.27
CA GLN A 98 -4.22 18.62 9.19
C GLN A 98 -3.51 18.61 10.55
N ALA A 99 -3.69 19.66 11.37
CA ALA A 99 -3.10 19.72 12.70
C ALA A 99 -3.63 18.61 13.63
N VAL A 100 -4.92 18.26 13.51
CA VAL A 100 -5.49 17.12 14.23
C VAL A 100 -4.85 15.82 13.77
N ILE A 101 -4.73 15.60 12.46
CA ILE A 101 -4.10 14.39 11.91
C ILE A 101 -2.65 14.27 12.36
N ASP A 102 -1.86 15.34 12.27
CA ASP A 102 -0.45 15.34 12.68
C ASP A 102 -0.30 15.00 14.18
N SER A 103 -1.22 15.50 15.02
CA SER A 103 -1.22 15.18 16.46
C SER A 103 -1.53 13.72 16.77
N VAL A 104 -2.38 13.08 15.96
CA VAL A 104 -2.79 11.68 16.13
C VAL A 104 -1.76 10.73 15.53
N MET A 105 -1.24 11.06 14.36
CA MET A 105 -0.33 10.19 13.59
C MET A 105 1.14 10.32 14.01
N GLN A 106 1.48 11.25 14.91
CA GLN A 106 2.80 11.42 15.55
C GLN A 106 3.99 11.28 14.59
N GLY A 107 3.91 11.95 13.44
CA GLY A 107 4.92 11.87 12.39
C GLY A 107 4.31 12.14 11.03
N GLY A 108 4.22 13.41 10.65
CA GLY A 108 3.92 13.78 9.26
C GLY A 108 4.97 13.17 8.34
N ARG A 109 4.58 12.74 7.15
CA ARG A 109 5.54 12.25 6.16
C ARG A 109 6.34 13.42 5.62
N ALA A 110 7.64 13.46 5.89
CA ALA A 110 8.53 14.43 5.29
C ALA A 110 8.62 14.11 3.78
N GLY A 111 8.22 15.07 2.94
CA GLY A 111 8.40 14.91 1.50
C GLY A 111 9.89 14.82 1.15
N TYR A 112 10.23 13.94 0.21
CA TYR A 112 11.60 13.75 -0.23
C TYR A 112 11.75 14.16 -1.69
N ASP A 113 12.58 15.17 -1.96
CA ASP A 113 12.93 15.60 -3.31
C ASP A 113 14.24 14.90 -3.74
N PRO A 114 14.18 13.87 -4.60
CA PRO A 114 15.38 13.17 -5.06
C PRO A 114 16.28 14.03 -5.94
N PHE A 115 15.86 15.25 -6.32
CA PHE A 115 16.62 16.18 -7.14
C PHE A 115 17.22 17.36 -6.36
N ALA A 116 17.01 17.41 -5.04
CA ALA A 116 17.55 18.48 -4.19
C ALA A 116 19.08 18.35 -3.97
N ASP A 117 19.61 17.12 -3.92
CA ASP A 117 21.03 16.91 -3.66
C ASP A 117 21.92 16.95 -4.93
N PRO A 118 23.13 17.52 -4.84
CA PRO A 118 24.05 17.71 -5.97
C PRO A 118 24.75 16.42 -6.43
N GLU A 119 24.27 15.24 -6.03
CA GLU A 119 24.86 13.95 -6.37
C GLU A 119 24.92 13.67 -7.89
N SER A 120 25.48 12.52 -8.26
CA SER A 120 25.48 12.07 -9.65
C SER A 120 24.05 11.97 -10.20
N ARG A 121 23.81 12.54 -11.39
CA ARG A 121 22.53 12.40 -12.12
C ARG A 121 22.11 10.93 -12.27
N MET A 122 23.06 10.03 -12.45
CA MET A 122 22.79 8.61 -12.63
C MET A 122 22.29 7.97 -11.33
N LEU A 123 22.82 8.35 -10.17
CA LEU A 123 22.36 7.85 -8.87
C LEU A 123 20.92 8.29 -8.61
N ARG A 124 20.61 9.58 -8.81
CA ARG A 124 19.24 10.11 -8.68
C ARG A 124 18.22 9.37 -9.55
N LEU A 125 18.51 9.21 -10.84
CA LEU A 125 17.60 8.52 -11.76
C LEU A 125 17.44 7.04 -11.39
N THR A 126 18.49 6.41 -10.88
CA THR A 126 18.44 5.04 -10.38
C THR A 126 17.54 4.96 -9.15
N PHE A 127 17.71 5.84 -8.18
CA PHE A 127 16.88 5.90 -6.99
C PHE A 127 15.41 6.15 -7.34
N VAL A 128 15.11 7.12 -8.21
CA VAL A 128 13.74 7.37 -8.71
C VAL A 128 13.15 6.11 -9.34
N GLY A 129 13.91 5.39 -10.18
CA GLY A 129 13.46 4.13 -10.78
C GLY A 129 13.17 3.04 -9.74
N VAL A 130 14.04 2.87 -8.75
CA VAL A 130 13.85 1.94 -7.63
C VAL A 130 12.60 2.30 -6.84
N ARG A 131 12.42 3.59 -6.52
CA ARG A 131 11.29 4.06 -5.74
C ARG A 131 9.95 3.89 -6.46
N ILE A 132 9.92 4.15 -7.77
CA ILE A 132 8.74 3.85 -8.61
C ILE A 132 8.45 2.34 -8.60
N ALA A 133 9.46 1.49 -8.75
CA ALA A 133 9.26 0.04 -8.71
C ALA A 133 8.74 -0.44 -7.35
N GLU A 134 9.24 0.13 -6.25
CA GLU A 134 8.75 -0.13 -4.91
C GLU A 134 7.27 0.26 -4.78
N MET A 135 6.93 1.51 -5.11
CA MET A 135 5.58 2.07 -5.00
C MET A 135 4.57 1.37 -5.93
N ALA A 136 4.96 1.03 -7.16
CA ALA A 136 4.04 0.53 -8.18
C ALA A 136 4.05 -1.00 -8.36
N ALA A 137 5.04 -1.72 -7.81
CA ALA A 137 5.10 -3.19 -7.94
C ALA A 137 5.15 -3.93 -6.60
N ILE A 138 5.96 -3.46 -5.64
CA ILE A 138 6.16 -4.19 -4.37
C ILE A 138 5.03 -3.87 -3.38
N VAL A 139 4.80 -2.58 -3.12
CA VAL A 139 3.79 -2.09 -2.17
C VAL A 139 2.38 -2.61 -2.53
N PRO A 140 1.91 -2.54 -3.79
CA PRO A 140 0.58 -3.03 -4.14
C PRO A 140 0.41 -4.53 -3.86
N VAL A 141 1.43 -5.34 -4.16
CA VAL A 141 1.35 -6.79 -3.91
C VAL A 141 1.26 -7.06 -2.41
N MET A 142 2.18 -6.49 -1.64
CA MET A 142 2.24 -6.67 -0.19
C MET A 142 0.97 -6.19 0.51
N GLU A 143 0.51 -4.99 0.19
CA GLU A 143 -0.64 -4.38 0.84
C GLU A 143 -1.94 -5.11 0.49
N GLU A 144 -2.17 -5.42 -0.79
CA GLU A 144 -3.41 -6.10 -1.17
C GLU A 144 -3.46 -7.52 -0.61
N LEU A 145 -2.32 -8.21 -0.53
CA LEU A 145 -2.22 -9.48 0.21
C LEU A 145 -2.68 -9.30 1.65
N PHE A 146 -2.20 -8.29 2.37
CA PHE A 146 -2.61 -8.06 3.75
C PHE A 146 -4.09 -7.66 3.86
N TRP A 147 -4.53 -6.60 3.18
CA TRP A 147 -5.85 -6.01 3.36
C TRP A 147 -6.98 -6.89 2.82
N ARG A 148 -6.87 -7.36 1.57
CA ARG A 148 -7.95 -8.08 0.86
C ARG A 148 -7.69 -9.58 0.85
N GLY A 149 -6.42 -9.98 0.76
CA GLY A 149 -6.01 -11.36 0.78
C GLY A 149 -6.16 -12.03 2.15
N PHE A 150 -5.93 -11.27 3.23
CA PHE A 150 -6.00 -11.73 4.63
C PHE A 150 -7.11 -11.03 5.43
N LEU A 151 -6.95 -9.75 5.81
CA LEU A 151 -7.78 -9.11 6.84
C LEU A 151 -9.27 -9.13 6.49
N ALA A 152 -9.65 -8.72 5.28
CA ALA A 152 -11.03 -8.76 4.81
C ALA A 152 -11.70 -10.13 4.98
N ARG A 153 -10.93 -11.19 4.72
CA ARG A 153 -11.38 -12.59 4.72
C ARG A 153 -11.31 -13.21 6.12
N TYR A 154 -10.34 -12.80 6.93
CA TYR A 154 -10.20 -13.23 8.32
C TYR A 154 -11.35 -12.72 9.18
N LEU A 155 -11.87 -11.52 8.89
CA LEU A 155 -13.06 -10.97 9.54
C LEU A 155 -14.37 -11.69 9.15
N LEU A 156 -14.32 -12.68 8.25
CA LEU A 156 -15.46 -13.51 7.87
C LEU A 156 -15.39 -14.92 8.45
N ALA A 157 -14.19 -15.47 8.63
CA ALA A 157 -13.97 -16.83 9.10
C ALA A 157 -12.57 -16.99 9.70
N ASP A 158 -12.45 -17.84 10.74
CA ASP A 158 -11.18 -18.14 11.42
C ASP A 158 -10.08 -18.65 10.46
N ASP A 159 -10.48 -19.43 9.45
CA ASP A 159 -9.63 -19.80 8.32
C ASP A 159 -9.97 -18.92 7.12
N PHE A 160 -9.27 -17.79 7.03
CA PHE A 160 -9.46 -16.80 5.97
C PHE A 160 -9.29 -17.39 4.56
N ARG A 161 -8.55 -18.49 4.39
CA ARG A 161 -8.37 -19.12 3.08
C ARG A 161 -9.64 -19.78 2.57
N LYS A 162 -10.55 -20.18 3.47
CA LYS A 162 -11.87 -20.74 3.12
C LYS A 162 -12.90 -19.67 2.79
N ALA A 163 -12.72 -18.44 3.28
CA ALA A 163 -13.60 -17.34 2.94
C ALA A 163 -13.46 -16.97 1.44
N PRO A 164 -14.56 -16.80 0.70
CA PRO A 164 -14.51 -16.43 -0.72
C PRO A 164 -13.86 -15.05 -0.94
N GLN A 165 -13.20 -14.89 -2.08
CA GLN A 165 -12.65 -13.60 -2.53
C GLN A 165 -13.79 -12.63 -2.90
N GLY A 166 -13.62 -11.33 -2.61
CA GLY A 166 -14.61 -10.30 -2.94
C GLY A 166 -15.89 -10.31 -2.10
N VAL A 167 -15.96 -11.10 -1.02
CA VAL A 167 -17.09 -11.04 -0.08
C VAL A 167 -16.73 -10.15 1.10
N PHE A 168 -17.69 -9.33 1.54
CA PHE A 168 -17.57 -8.50 2.74
C PHE A 168 -18.90 -8.50 3.49
N THR A 169 -18.83 -8.52 4.82
CA THR A 169 -19.88 -7.96 5.68
C THR A 169 -19.71 -6.44 5.77
N PRO A 170 -20.74 -5.67 6.18
CA PRO A 170 -20.57 -4.24 6.46
C PRO A 170 -19.44 -3.95 7.46
N PHE A 171 -19.31 -4.80 8.48
CA PHE A 171 -18.22 -4.73 9.45
C PHE A 171 -16.85 -4.94 8.81
N SER A 172 -16.64 -6.03 8.05
CA SER A 172 -15.36 -6.29 7.38
C SER A 172 -14.99 -5.17 6.40
N PHE A 173 -15.96 -4.66 5.64
CA PHE A 173 -15.73 -3.55 4.71
C PHE A 173 -15.26 -2.29 5.44
N ALA A 174 -15.95 -1.92 6.53
CA ALA A 174 -15.61 -0.74 7.32
C ALA A 174 -14.24 -0.87 8.00
N VAL A 175 -13.98 -2.01 8.65
CA VAL A 175 -12.70 -2.26 9.35
C VAL A 175 -11.53 -2.20 8.38
N VAL A 176 -11.60 -2.86 7.22
CA VAL A 176 -10.51 -2.83 6.24
C VAL A 176 -10.29 -1.42 5.69
N THR A 177 -11.36 -0.67 5.43
CA THR A 177 -11.26 0.72 4.94
C THR A 177 -10.62 1.64 5.98
N LEU A 178 -11.07 1.57 7.23
CA LEU A 178 -10.58 2.44 8.30
C LEU A 178 -9.17 2.05 8.77
N ALA A 179 -8.85 0.76 8.81
CA ALA A 179 -7.51 0.28 9.15
C ALA A 179 -6.49 0.69 8.07
N PHE A 180 -6.87 0.61 6.78
CA PHE A 180 -6.06 1.18 5.70
C PHE A 180 -5.86 2.68 5.88
N ALA A 181 -6.93 3.43 6.17
CA ALA A 181 -6.83 4.87 6.39
C ALA A 181 -5.95 5.24 7.59
N SER A 182 -5.92 4.42 8.65
CA SER A 182 -5.13 4.69 9.85
C SER A 182 -3.61 4.60 9.66
N VAL A 183 -3.12 4.09 8.52
CA VAL A 183 -1.69 4.07 8.20
C VAL A 183 -1.30 5.12 7.16
N HIS A 184 -2.23 6.00 6.78
CA HIS A 184 -2.01 7.06 5.79
C HIS A 184 -2.29 8.45 6.38
N PRO A 185 -1.42 9.45 6.15
CA PRO A 185 -1.68 10.82 6.58
C PRO A 185 -2.83 11.47 5.78
N GLU A 186 -3.07 11.07 4.52
CA GLU A 186 -4.20 11.52 3.70
C GLU A 186 -5.48 10.76 4.04
N VAL A 187 -5.94 10.83 5.30
CA VAL A 187 -7.05 10.02 5.84
C VAL A 187 -8.31 10.07 4.97
N LEU A 188 -8.72 11.25 4.50
CA LEU A 188 -9.92 11.36 3.64
C LEU A 188 -9.73 10.64 2.30
N ALA A 189 -8.56 10.83 1.67
CA ALA A 189 -8.20 10.15 0.44
C ALA A 189 -8.14 8.64 0.62
N ALA A 190 -7.52 8.19 1.72
CA ALA A 190 -7.37 6.78 2.05
C ALA A 190 -8.72 6.09 2.33
N ILE A 191 -9.67 6.77 2.98
CA ILE A 191 -11.05 6.25 3.14
C ILE A 191 -11.73 6.12 1.78
N GLY A 192 -11.70 7.17 0.94
CA GLY A 192 -12.37 7.17 -0.35
C GLY A 192 -11.79 6.12 -1.31
N TRP A 193 -10.47 6.09 -1.41
CA TRP A 193 -9.75 5.12 -2.24
C TRP A 193 -9.89 3.69 -1.70
N GLY A 194 -9.77 3.50 -0.37
CA GLY A 194 -9.93 2.21 0.30
C GLY A 194 -11.32 1.60 0.09
N ALA A 195 -12.36 2.44 0.12
CA ALA A 195 -13.72 2.02 -0.22
C ALA A 195 -13.84 1.65 -1.72
N LEU A 196 -13.27 2.44 -2.62
CA LEU A 196 -13.31 2.19 -4.07
C LEU A 196 -12.68 0.82 -4.42
N ILE A 197 -11.48 0.53 -3.92
CA ILE A 197 -10.82 -0.75 -4.22
C ILE A 197 -11.54 -1.93 -3.56
N ASN A 198 -12.21 -1.75 -2.41
CA ASN A 198 -13.07 -2.78 -1.84
C ASN A 198 -14.27 -3.07 -2.76
N LEU A 199 -14.85 -2.06 -3.41
CA LEU A 199 -15.90 -2.26 -4.42
C LEU A 199 -15.38 -3.00 -5.66
N ILE A 200 -14.16 -2.68 -6.12
CA ILE A 200 -13.51 -3.42 -7.22
C ILE A 200 -13.27 -4.88 -6.82
N PHE A 201 -12.82 -5.13 -5.60
CA PHE A 201 -12.63 -6.47 -5.09
C PHE A 201 -13.94 -7.25 -5.04
N ARG A 202 -15.03 -6.62 -4.57
CA ARG A 202 -16.38 -7.19 -4.59
C ARG A 202 -16.85 -7.56 -5.98
N ARG A 203 -16.55 -6.70 -6.97
CA ARG A 203 -17.04 -6.87 -8.33
C ARG A 203 -16.28 -7.93 -9.11
N THR A 204 -14.99 -8.07 -8.85
CA THR A 204 -14.07 -8.94 -9.61
C THR A 204 -13.81 -10.28 -8.94
N ALA A 205 -13.93 -10.33 -7.60
CA ALA A 205 -13.51 -11.46 -6.76
C ALA A 205 -12.08 -11.92 -7.09
N ASN A 206 -11.21 -10.98 -7.46
CA ASN A 206 -9.85 -11.23 -7.93
C ASN A 206 -8.87 -10.32 -7.21
N LEU A 207 -7.99 -10.90 -6.38
CA LEU A 207 -6.95 -10.16 -5.68
C LEU A 207 -6.00 -9.43 -6.64
N TRP A 208 -5.69 -10.05 -7.79
CA TRP A 208 -4.79 -9.46 -8.78
C TRP A 208 -5.39 -8.23 -9.46
N ALA A 209 -6.73 -8.12 -9.52
CA ALA A 209 -7.38 -6.89 -9.96
C ALA A 209 -7.17 -5.76 -8.95
N CYS A 210 -7.18 -6.03 -7.65
CA CYS A 210 -6.85 -5.03 -6.62
C CYS A 210 -5.37 -4.61 -6.73
N VAL A 211 -4.46 -5.57 -6.87
CA VAL A 211 -3.02 -5.29 -7.06
C VAL A 211 -2.80 -4.40 -8.28
N VAL A 212 -3.44 -4.70 -9.41
CA VAL A 212 -3.31 -3.88 -10.63
C VAL A 212 -3.95 -2.50 -10.49
N MET A 213 -5.11 -2.39 -9.82
CA MET A 213 -5.72 -1.09 -9.53
C MET A 213 -4.77 -0.22 -8.70
N HIS A 214 -4.23 -0.77 -7.62
CA HIS A 214 -3.31 -0.09 -6.72
C HIS A 214 -1.99 0.27 -7.42
N ALA A 215 -1.38 -0.67 -8.14
CA ALA A 215 -0.20 -0.41 -8.98
C ALA A 215 -0.44 0.73 -9.98
N THR A 216 -1.62 0.76 -10.62
CA THR A 216 -1.99 1.83 -11.55
C THR A 216 -2.11 3.18 -10.85
N THR A 217 -2.80 3.24 -9.69
CA THR A 217 -2.88 4.47 -8.90
C THR A 217 -1.49 4.98 -8.54
N ASN A 218 -0.59 4.12 -8.06
CA ASN A 218 0.75 4.52 -7.63
C ASN A 218 1.64 4.93 -8.79
N ALA A 219 1.54 4.25 -9.94
CA ALA A 219 2.29 4.64 -11.15
C ALA A 219 1.87 6.03 -11.66
N VAL A 220 0.55 6.30 -11.70
CA VAL A 220 0.02 7.61 -12.10
C VAL A 220 0.38 8.68 -11.06
N LEU A 221 0.32 8.36 -9.77
CA LEU A 221 0.73 9.25 -8.69
C LEU A 221 2.22 9.61 -8.79
N ALA A 222 3.10 8.62 -9.02
CA ALA A 222 4.52 8.88 -9.20
C ALA A 222 4.79 9.79 -10.40
N ALA A 223 4.12 9.55 -11.55
CA ALA A 223 4.23 10.43 -12.71
C ALA A 223 3.75 11.86 -12.41
N TYR A 224 2.64 12.00 -11.69
CA TYR A 224 2.12 13.29 -11.24
C TYR A 224 3.12 14.03 -10.34
N ILE A 225 3.72 13.36 -9.36
CA ILE A 225 4.68 13.96 -8.44
C ILE A 225 5.92 14.46 -9.19
N LEU A 226 6.50 13.61 -10.05
CA LEU A 226 7.65 13.98 -10.87
C LEU A 226 7.35 15.18 -11.80
N ALA A 227 6.12 15.28 -12.31
CA ALA A 227 5.72 16.37 -13.19
C ALA A 227 5.43 17.69 -12.44
N THR A 228 5.05 17.63 -11.17
CA THR A 228 4.52 18.79 -10.43
C THR A 228 5.37 19.23 -9.23
N GLY A 229 6.32 18.41 -8.78
CA GLY A 229 7.15 18.69 -7.62
C GLY A 229 6.41 18.61 -6.27
N HIS A 230 5.23 17.97 -6.20
CA HIS A 230 4.51 17.76 -4.94
C HIS A 230 5.15 16.66 -4.09
N TRP A 231 6.40 16.85 -3.67
CA TRP A 231 7.23 15.85 -2.98
C TRP A 231 6.66 15.36 -1.64
N ARG A 232 5.68 16.05 -1.03
CA ARG A 232 4.95 15.51 0.14
C ARG A 232 4.26 14.17 -0.16
N LEU A 233 3.89 13.95 -1.41
CA LEU A 233 3.24 12.73 -1.91
C LEU A 233 4.26 11.66 -2.36
N TRP A 234 5.58 11.92 -2.27
CA TRP A 234 6.66 10.97 -2.56
C TRP A 234 7.03 10.08 -1.37
#